data_AF-R5VDT5-F1
#
_entry.id   AF-R5VDT5-F1
#
_cell.length_a   1.000
_cell.length_b   1.000
_cell.length_c   1.000
_cell.angle_alpha   90.00
_cell.angle_beta   90.00
_cell.angle_gamma   90.00
#
_symmetry.space_group_name_H-M   'P 1'
#
loop_
_entity.id
_entity.type
_entity.pdbx_description
1 polymer ?
#
loop_
_entity_poly.entity_id
_entity_poly.type
_entity_poly.pdbx_seq_one_letter_code
_entity_poly.pdbx_strand_id
1 'polypeptide(L)'
;MTARGDGNSGIYEKEGFAGCIHKPFNIHVLLTFLSTIMSQIKVSQTGDFDFSCLLDSTDDHEHMMSLVIMESRKEIEELKTAIKTTNRESMRKTIHRMMPVWEMLEKEQLLRDFQEKLHDMDISDDVICENAIQIIEWIEKLINETENELKRYENSDS
;
A
#
# COMPACT_ATOMS: atom_id res chain seq x y z
N MET A 1 31.75 -0.24 5.12
CA MET A 1 32.68 0.82 5.59
C MET A 1 33.76 1.03 4.55
N THR A 2 34.08 2.28 4.19
CA THR A 2 35.31 2.60 3.47
C THR A 2 35.71 4.05 3.75
N ALA A 3 36.07 4.31 5.02
CA ALA A 3 36.76 5.55 5.38
C ALA A 3 38.25 5.37 5.05
N ARG A 4 38.76 6.18 4.13
CA ARG A 4 40.20 6.39 3.95
C ARG A 4 40.56 7.73 4.58
N GLY A 5 41.64 7.75 5.36
CA GLY A 5 42.19 8.93 6.00
C GLY A 5 43.29 9.54 5.14
N ASP A 6 42.97 10.02 3.95
CA ASP A 6 43.88 10.78 3.10
C ASP A 6 43.80 12.28 3.42
N GLY A 7 44.30 12.62 4.61
CA GLY A 7 45.22 13.73 4.88
C GLY A 7 44.94 15.17 4.41
N ASN A 8 43.80 15.50 3.81
CA ASN A 8 43.52 16.88 3.37
C ASN A 8 42.08 17.29 3.69
N SER A 9 41.83 17.54 4.98
CA SER A 9 40.51 17.90 5.53
C SER A 9 39.90 19.16 4.90
N GLY A 10 40.71 20.05 4.32
CA GLY A 10 40.23 21.29 3.70
C GLY A 10 39.44 21.11 2.40
N ILE A 11 39.52 19.93 1.75
CA ILE A 11 38.74 19.64 0.54
C ILE A 11 37.25 19.47 0.87
N TYR A 12 36.94 18.90 2.03
CA TYR A 12 35.56 18.61 2.43
C TYR A 12 34.77 19.89 2.76
N GLU A 13 35.44 20.90 3.32
CA GLU A 13 34.81 22.20 3.61
C GLU A 13 34.58 23.04 2.35
N LYS A 14 35.43 22.88 1.32
CA LYS A 14 35.34 23.65 0.06
C LYS A 14 34.27 23.12 -0.89
N GLU A 15 34.15 21.81 -1.03
CA GLU A 15 33.29 21.18 -2.05
C GLU A 15 31.94 20.68 -1.48
N GLY A 16 31.75 20.76 -0.15
CA GLY A 16 30.51 20.36 0.53
C GLY A 16 30.19 18.86 0.38
N PHE A 17 28.97 18.45 0.77
CA PHE A 17 28.54 17.05 0.75
C PHE A 17 28.68 16.38 -0.62
N ALA A 18 28.33 17.10 -1.70
CA ALA A 18 28.39 16.60 -3.08
C ALA A 18 29.83 16.33 -3.55
N GLY A 19 30.80 17.15 -3.13
CA GLY A 19 32.22 16.96 -3.45
C GLY A 19 32.88 15.79 -2.73
N CYS A 20 32.27 15.28 -1.66
CA CYS A 20 32.77 14.14 -0.89
C CYS A 20 32.35 12.79 -1.47
N ILE A 21 31.45 12.76 -2.46
CA ILE A 21 30.96 11.52 -3.08
C ILE A 21 31.91 11.11 -4.21
N HIS A 22 33.07 10.57 -3.84
CA HIS A 22 34.08 10.11 -4.81
C HIS A 22 33.81 8.72 -5.39
N LYS A 23 32.71 8.06 -5.02
CA LYS A 23 32.34 6.79 -5.62
C LYS A 23 31.33 7.04 -6.73
N PRO A 24 31.67 6.86 -8.02
CA PRO A 24 30.65 6.74 -9.05
C PRO A 24 29.80 5.54 -8.64
N PHE A 25 28.52 5.77 -8.36
CA PHE A 25 27.58 4.67 -8.20
C PHE A 25 27.71 3.83 -9.47
N ASN A 26 28.12 2.56 -9.33
CA ASN A 26 28.15 1.67 -10.48
C ASN A 26 26.70 1.59 -10.98
N ILE A 27 26.45 2.12 -12.17
CA ILE A 27 25.11 2.23 -12.74
C ILE A 27 24.42 0.86 -12.77
N HIS A 28 25.17 -0.23 -13.00
CA HIS A 28 24.64 -1.58 -12.94
C HIS A 28 24.22 -1.96 -11.52
N VAL A 29 25.01 -1.64 -10.50
CA VAL A 29 24.64 -1.90 -9.10
C VAL A 29 23.41 -1.09 -8.68
N LEU A 30 23.33 0.19 -9.09
CA LEU A 30 22.17 1.02 -8.80
C LEU A 30 20.92 0.52 -9.54
N LEU A 31 21.05 0.15 -10.81
CA LEU A 31 19.95 -0.42 -11.60
C LEU A 31 19.51 -1.78 -11.05
N THR A 32 20.44 -2.64 -10.63
CA THR A 32 20.11 -3.90 -9.98
C THR A 32 19.37 -3.66 -8.66
N PHE A 33 19.85 -2.73 -7.83
CA PHE A 33 19.17 -2.36 -6.59
C PHE A 33 17.76 -1.81 -6.84
N LEU A 34 17.63 -0.84 -7.76
CA LEU A 34 16.33 -0.30 -8.16
C LEU A 34 15.42 -1.40 -8.70
N SER A 35 15.94 -2.32 -9.52
CA SER A 35 15.17 -3.45 -10.02
C SER A 35 14.72 -4.39 -8.90
N THR A 36 15.54 -4.61 -7.87
CA THR A 36 15.15 -5.39 -6.69
C THR A 36 14.04 -4.69 -5.91
N ILE A 37 14.17 -3.39 -5.64
CA ILE A 37 13.14 -2.59 -4.97
C ILE A 37 11.84 -2.55 -5.79
N MET A 38 11.92 -2.29 -7.10
CA MET A 38 10.75 -2.28 -7.98
C MET A 38 10.08 -3.66 -8.07
N SER A 39 10.86 -4.74 -8.05
CA SER A 39 10.32 -6.10 -7.97
C SER A 39 9.61 -6.33 -6.64
N GLN A 40 10.15 -5.82 -5.53
CA GLN A 40 9.53 -5.92 -4.21
C GLN A 40 8.25 -5.08 -4.12
N ILE A 41 8.22 -3.88 -4.70
CA ILE A 41 7.01 -3.04 -4.78
C ILE A 41 5.92 -3.70 -5.63
N LYS A 42 6.29 -4.33 -6.74
CA LYS A 42 5.32 -5.12 -7.52
C LYS A 42 4.80 -6.31 -6.72
N VAL A 43 5.67 -6.98 -5.97
CA VAL A 43 5.28 -8.08 -5.09
C VAL A 43 4.36 -7.59 -3.98
N SER A 44 4.62 -6.45 -3.34
CA SER A 44 3.73 -5.90 -2.30
C SER A 44 2.37 -5.48 -2.86
N GLN A 45 2.30 -5.02 -4.11
CA GLN A 45 1.03 -4.80 -4.82
C GLN A 45 0.35 -6.08 -5.31
N THR A 46 0.94 -7.28 -5.17
CA THR A 46 0.31 -8.56 -5.58
C THR A 46 0.19 -9.57 -4.45
N GLY A 47 0.90 -9.34 -3.35
CA GLY A 47 0.94 -10.22 -2.19
C GLY A 47 -0.36 -10.15 -1.39
N ASP A 48 -0.44 -11.03 -0.40
CA ASP A 48 -1.56 -11.14 0.52
C ASP A 48 -1.52 -9.97 1.53
N PHE A 49 -2.60 -9.80 2.29
CA PHE A 49 -2.71 -8.80 3.34
C PHE A 49 -1.96 -9.25 4.61
N ASP A 50 -1.28 -8.32 5.29
CA ASP A 50 -0.65 -8.63 6.58
C ASP A 50 -1.59 -8.27 7.73
N PHE A 51 -2.11 -9.29 8.41
CA PHE A 51 -3.03 -9.09 9.54
C PHE A 51 -2.32 -8.86 10.88
N SER A 52 -1.00 -8.93 10.94
CA SER A 52 -0.25 -8.92 12.21
C SER A 52 -0.53 -7.67 13.03
N CYS A 53 -0.42 -6.49 12.43
CA CYS A 53 -0.67 -5.22 13.13
C CYS A 53 -2.14 -5.07 13.55
N LEU A 54 -3.07 -5.55 12.72
CA LEU A 54 -4.50 -5.51 13.02
C LEU A 54 -4.84 -6.39 14.24
N LEU A 55 -4.32 -7.62 14.28
CA LEU A 55 -4.64 -8.60 15.32
C LEU A 55 -3.89 -8.33 16.62
N ASP A 56 -2.64 -7.85 16.57
CA ASP A 56 -1.86 -7.48 17.77
C ASP A 56 -2.54 -6.39 18.63
N SER A 57 -3.51 -5.66 18.05
CA SER A 57 -4.24 -4.58 18.72
C SER A 57 -5.44 -5.05 19.56
N THR A 58 -5.81 -6.34 19.51
CA THR A 58 -7.04 -6.88 20.13
C THR A 58 -6.87 -8.32 20.60
N ASP A 59 -7.48 -8.67 21.74
CA ASP A 59 -7.55 -10.06 22.20
C ASP A 59 -8.66 -10.87 21.48
N ASP A 60 -9.62 -10.18 20.85
CA ASP A 60 -10.76 -10.79 20.14
C ASP A 60 -10.55 -10.74 18.62
N HIS A 61 -9.77 -11.69 18.12
CA HIS A 61 -9.42 -11.80 16.70
C HIS A 61 -10.64 -12.12 15.83
N GLU A 62 -11.54 -12.99 16.30
CA GLU A 62 -12.74 -13.42 15.56
C GLU A 62 -13.67 -12.23 15.31
N HIS A 63 -13.92 -11.43 16.35
CA HIS A 63 -14.73 -10.23 16.22
C HIS A 63 -14.08 -9.21 15.28
N MET A 64 -12.77 -8.98 15.40
CA MET A 64 -12.05 -8.03 14.55
C MET A 64 -12.11 -8.43 13.07
N MET A 65 -11.86 -9.69 12.76
CA MET A 65 -11.96 -10.21 11.39
C MET A 65 -13.39 -10.12 10.85
N SER A 66 -14.39 -10.40 11.68
CA SER A 66 -15.80 -10.23 11.31
C SER A 66 -16.16 -8.77 11.00
N LEU A 67 -15.60 -7.81 11.74
CA LEU A 67 -15.74 -6.38 11.46
C LEU A 67 -15.12 -5.98 10.12
N VAL A 68 -13.90 -6.47 9.82
CA VAL A 68 -13.23 -6.23 8.53
C VAL A 68 -14.11 -6.70 7.37
N ILE A 69 -14.65 -7.92 7.45
CA ILE A 69 -15.53 -8.47 6.40
C ILE A 69 -16.80 -7.62 6.24
N MET A 70 -17.42 -7.22 7.35
CA MET A 70 -18.66 -6.43 7.33
C MET A 70 -18.45 -5.06 6.69
N GLU A 71 -17.41 -4.32 7.12
CA GLU A 71 -17.15 -2.99 6.56
C GLU A 71 -16.68 -3.10 5.10
N SER A 72 -15.86 -4.09 4.76
CA SER A 72 -15.43 -4.36 3.37
C SER A 72 -16.62 -4.58 2.42
N ARG A 73 -17.63 -5.35 2.84
CA ARG A 73 -18.85 -5.57 2.03
C ARG A 73 -19.62 -4.27 1.82
N LYS A 74 -19.70 -3.42 2.83
CA LYS A 74 -20.36 -2.11 2.73
C LYS A 74 -19.60 -1.17 1.80
N GLU A 75 -18.27 -1.13 1.89
CA GLU A 75 -17.40 -0.33 1.02
C GLU A 75 -17.54 -0.72 -0.45
N ILE A 76 -17.62 -2.02 -0.76
CA ILE A 76 -17.91 -2.52 -2.11
C ILE A 76 -19.23 -1.94 -2.65
N GLU A 77 -20.31 -2.01 -1.87
CA GLU A 77 -21.62 -1.53 -2.32
C GLU A 77 -21.67 0.00 -2.51
N GLU A 78 -20.96 0.74 -1.64
CA GLU A 78 -20.79 2.19 -1.80
C GLU A 78 -19.98 2.54 -3.05
N LEU A 79 -18.89 1.83 -3.33
CA LEU A 79 -18.07 2.02 -4.53
C LEU A 79 -18.86 1.66 -5.79
N LYS A 80 -19.56 0.51 -5.82
CA LYS A 80 -20.45 0.12 -6.93
C LYS A 80 -21.52 1.17 -7.20
N THR A 81 -22.07 1.78 -6.15
CA THR A 81 -23.06 2.85 -6.28
C THR A 81 -22.44 4.13 -6.83
N ALA A 82 -21.25 4.50 -6.35
CA ALA A 82 -20.53 5.67 -6.85
C ALA A 82 -20.09 5.51 -8.32
N ILE A 83 -19.68 4.31 -8.75
CA ILE A 83 -19.32 4.01 -10.14
C ILE A 83 -20.49 4.26 -11.10
N LYS A 84 -21.71 3.84 -10.74
CA LYS A 84 -22.91 4.02 -11.58
C LYS A 84 -23.21 5.49 -11.92
N THR A 85 -22.75 6.42 -11.08
CA THR A 85 -22.99 7.86 -11.22
C THR A 85 -21.69 8.66 -11.43
N THR A 86 -20.57 7.96 -11.60
CA THR A 86 -19.21 8.50 -11.61
C THR A 86 -18.96 9.54 -10.50
N ASN A 87 -19.48 9.26 -9.31
CA ASN A 87 -19.39 10.20 -8.20
C ASN A 87 -18.02 10.11 -7.50
N ARG A 88 -17.06 10.90 -8.01
CA ARG A 88 -15.70 10.97 -7.46
C ARG A 88 -15.67 11.38 -5.98
N GLU A 89 -16.58 12.25 -5.54
CA GLU A 89 -16.64 12.67 -4.14
C GLU A 89 -17.03 11.51 -3.22
N SER A 90 -18.03 10.72 -3.61
CA SER A 90 -18.43 9.52 -2.89
C SER A 90 -17.29 8.49 -2.84
N MET A 91 -16.60 8.26 -3.96
CA MET A 91 -15.42 7.39 -3.98
C MET A 91 -14.35 7.87 -2.99
N ARG A 92 -14.00 9.17 -3.00
CA ARG A 92 -13.02 9.74 -2.06
C ARG A 92 -13.43 9.52 -0.60
N LYS A 93 -14.72 9.68 -0.27
CA LYS A 93 -15.24 9.46 1.10
C LYS A 93 -15.13 8.01 1.54
N THR A 94 -15.37 7.06 0.63
CA THR A 94 -15.18 5.63 0.93
C THR A 94 -13.70 5.29 1.10
N ILE A 95 -12.83 5.72 0.17
CA ILE A 95 -11.38 5.48 0.25
C ILE A 95 -10.76 6.11 1.51
N HIS A 96 -11.20 7.30 1.91
CA HIS A 96 -10.72 7.94 3.14
C HIS A 96 -11.07 7.15 4.40
N ARG A 97 -12.28 6.54 4.46
CA ARG A 97 -12.70 5.70 5.59
C ARG A 97 -11.95 4.39 5.67
N MET A 98 -11.62 3.80 4.52
CA MET A 98 -10.83 2.56 4.41
C MET A 98 -9.37 2.73 4.87
N MET A 99 -8.82 3.94 4.69
CA MET A 99 -7.39 4.22 4.85
C MET A 99 -6.76 3.66 6.15
N PRO A 100 -7.33 3.86 7.35
CA PRO A 100 -6.69 3.41 8.58
C PRO A 100 -6.57 1.88 8.66
N VAL A 101 -7.60 1.14 8.24
CA VAL A 101 -7.56 -0.33 8.26
C VAL A 101 -6.58 -0.84 7.22
N TRP A 102 -6.54 -0.24 6.04
CA TRP A 102 -5.61 -0.64 4.99
C TRP A 102 -4.15 -0.31 5.30
N GLU A 103 -3.90 0.71 6.13
CA GLU A 103 -2.57 1.00 6.69
C GLU A 103 -2.13 -0.10 7.67
N MET A 104 -3.04 -0.59 8.53
CA MET A 104 -2.76 -1.74 9.40
C MET A 104 -2.55 -3.04 8.63
N LEU A 105 -3.02 -3.12 7.38
CA LEU A 105 -2.87 -4.29 6.51
C LEU A 105 -1.71 -4.19 5.51
N GLU A 106 -0.88 -3.14 5.61
CA GLU A 106 0.26 -2.84 4.71
C GLU A 106 -0.12 -2.71 3.21
N LYS A 107 -1.31 -2.16 2.92
CA LYS A 107 -1.82 -1.95 1.55
C LYS A 107 -2.35 -0.54 1.28
N GLU A 108 -2.12 0.42 2.16
CA GLU A 108 -2.62 1.79 2.03
C GLU A 108 -2.16 2.49 0.74
N GLN A 109 -1.02 2.09 0.18
CA GLN A 109 -0.52 2.68 -1.07
C GLN A 109 -1.50 2.52 -2.23
N LEU A 110 -2.23 1.39 -2.31
CA LEU A 110 -3.27 1.19 -3.34
C LEU A 110 -4.37 2.24 -3.23
N LEU A 111 -4.77 2.57 -2.00
CA LEU A 111 -5.78 3.58 -1.73
C LEU A 111 -5.26 5.00 -2.00
N ARG A 112 -3.99 5.29 -1.65
CA ARG A 112 -3.35 6.58 -1.91
C ARG A 112 -3.24 6.86 -3.40
N ASP A 113 -2.78 5.89 -4.18
CA ASP A 113 -2.66 6.00 -5.64
C ASP A 113 -4.03 6.29 -6.29
N PHE A 114 -5.09 5.63 -5.82
CA PHE A 114 -6.43 5.90 -6.33
C PHE A 114 -6.99 7.25 -5.85
N GLN A 115 -6.71 7.64 -4.61
CA GLN A 115 -7.12 8.94 -4.07
C GLN A 115 -6.49 10.10 -4.85
N GLU A 116 -5.22 10.01 -5.23
CA GLU A 116 -4.56 11.00 -6.08
C GLU A 116 -5.26 11.14 -7.44
N LYS A 117 -5.55 10.02 -8.10
CA LYS A 117 -6.29 10.02 -9.38
C LYS A 117 -7.68 10.63 -9.22
N LEU A 118 -8.37 10.36 -8.12
CA LEU A 118 -9.68 10.94 -7.86
C LEU A 118 -9.63 12.46 -7.75
N HIS A 119 -8.51 13.07 -7.32
CA HIS A 119 -8.34 14.53 -7.23
C HIS A 119 -7.97 15.19 -8.56
N ASP A 120 -7.40 14.44 -9.49
CA ASP A 120 -7.03 14.93 -10.81
C ASP A 120 -8.26 15.05 -11.72
N MET A 121 -8.62 16.29 -12.07
CA MET A 121 -9.77 16.58 -12.93
C MET A 121 -9.48 16.35 -14.42
N ASP A 122 -8.23 16.16 -14.81
CA ASP A 122 -7.82 15.89 -16.19
C ASP A 122 -7.91 14.39 -16.54
N ILE A 123 -7.95 13.51 -15.54
CA ILE A 123 -8.18 12.07 -15.73
C ILE A 123 -9.63 11.84 -16.15
N SER A 124 -9.86 10.97 -17.15
CA SER A 124 -11.21 10.65 -17.62
C SER A 124 -12.00 9.80 -16.61
N ASP A 125 -13.32 9.95 -16.65
CA ASP A 125 -14.25 9.19 -15.82
C ASP A 125 -14.14 7.67 -16.05
N ASP A 126 -13.85 7.23 -17.28
CA ASP A 126 -13.64 5.82 -17.60
C ASP A 126 -12.44 5.24 -16.85
N VAL A 127 -11.32 5.96 -16.80
CA VAL A 127 -10.11 5.54 -16.06
C VAL A 127 -10.39 5.50 -14.56
N ILE A 128 -11.15 6.47 -14.03
CA ILE A 128 -11.55 6.47 -12.62
C ILE A 128 -12.42 5.24 -12.30
N CYS A 129 -13.40 4.92 -13.15
CA CYS A 129 -14.25 3.74 -12.99
C CYS A 129 -13.44 2.44 -13.04
N GLU A 130 -12.49 2.30 -13.97
CA GLU A 130 -11.60 1.14 -14.03
C GLU A 130 -10.77 0.99 -12.75
N ASN A 131 -10.21 2.09 -12.23
CA ASN A 131 -9.46 2.05 -10.97
C ASN A 131 -10.37 1.69 -9.78
N ALA A 132 -11.60 2.21 -9.74
CA ALA A 132 -12.56 1.86 -8.70
C ALA A 132 -12.92 0.36 -8.73
N ILE A 133 -13.03 -0.23 -9.93
CA ILE A 133 -13.26 -1.68 -10.09
C ILE A 133 -12.05 -2.47 -9.57
N GLN A 134 -10.81 -2.06 -9.87
CA GLN A 134 -9.61 -2.69 -9.34
C GLN A 134 -9.57 -2.64 -7.80
N ILE A 135 -9.95 -1.51 -7.19
CA ILE A 135 -10.06 -1.42 -5.73
C ILE A 135 -11.12 -2.39 -5.19
N ILE A 136 -12.26 -2.54 -5.86
CA ILE A 136 -13.28 -3.54 -5.47
C ILE A 136 -12.69 -4.96 -5.51
N GLU A 137 -11.94 -5.33 -6.54
CA GLU A 137 -11.27 -6.64 -6.62
C GLU A 137 -10.31 -6.88 -5.45
N TRP A 138 -9.59 -5.84 -5.01
CA TRP A 138 -8.75 -5.91 -3.83
C TRP A 138 -9.54 -6.06 -2.52
N ILE A 139 -10.69 -5.39 -2.38
CA ILE A 139 -11.57 -5.57 -1.23
C ILE A 139 -12.15 -7.00 -1.22
N GLU A 140 -12.51 -7.54 -2.38
CA GLU A 140 -12.97 -8.94 -2.49
C GLU A 140 -11.87 -9.94 -2.10
N LYS A 141 -10.62 -9.67 -2.51
CA LYS A 141 -9.45 -10.43 -2.08
C LYS A 141 -9.27 -10.36 -0.55
N LEU A 142 -9.40 -9.17 0.05
CA LEU A 142 -9.34 -8.97 1.51
C LEU A 142 -10.38 -9.82 2.25
N ILE A 143 -11.63 -9.83 1.77
CA ILE A 143 -12.70 -10.64 2.37
C ILE A 143 -12.32 -12.12 2.32
N ASN A 144 -11.89 -12.63 1.18
CA ASN A 144 -11.53 -14.04 1.01
C ASN A 144 -10.35 -14.45 1.91
N GLU A 145 -9.32 -13.61 2.03
CA GLU A 145 -8.20 -13.87 2.94
C GLU A 145 -8.61 -13.85 4.40
N THR A 146 -9.43 -12.88 4.79
CA THR A 146 -9.96 -12.77 6.16
C THR A 146 -10.82 -14.00 6.51
N GLU A 147 -11.66 -14.48 5.59
CA GLU A 147 -12.44 -15.71 5.76
C GLU A 147 -11.56 -16.97 5.86
N ASN A 148 -10.42 -17.00 5.18
CA ASN A 148 -9.48 -18.12 5.28
C ASN A 148 -8.71 -18.11 6.60
N GLU A 149 -8.30 -16.94 7.08
CA GLU A 149 -7.67 -16.80 8.39
C GLU A 149 -8.64 -17.20 9.53
N LEU A 150 -9.90 -16.76 9.49
CA LEU A 150 -10.93 -17.19 10.45
C LEU A 150 -11.04 -18.72 10.55
N LYS A 151 -11.09 -19.42 9.41
CA LYS A 151 -11.12 -20.89 9.37
C LYS A 151 -9.86 -21.51 9.98
N ARG A 152 -8.69 -20.87 9.87
CA ARG A 152 -7.45 -21.40 10.47
C ARG A 152 -7.53 -21.36 11.99
N TYR A 153 -8.08 -20.28 12.57
CA TYR A 153 -8.29 -20.16 14.01
C TYR A 153 -9.29 -21.18 14.56
N GLU A 154 -10.44 -21.37 13.89
CA GLU A 154 -11.43 -22.38 14.29
C GLU A 154 -10.86 -23.81 14.35
N ASN A 155 -9.91 -24.12 13.45
CA ASN A 155 -9.27 -25.44 13.39
C ASN A 155 -8.08 -25.60 14.37
N SER A 156 -7.52 -24.51 14.90
CA SER A 156 -6.41 -24.56 15.87
C SER A 156 -6.86 -24.64 17.33
N ASP A 157 -8.09 -24.21 17.62
CA ASP A 157 -8.71 -24.27 18.97
C ASP A 157 -9.54 -25.55 19.21
N SER A 158 -9.45 -26.55 18.32
CA SER A 158 -10.02 -27.90 18.47
C SER A 158 -8.97 -28.94 18.88
#